data_AF-R9CDG7-F1
#
_entry.id   AF-R9CDG7-F1
#
_cell.length_a   1.000
_cell.length_b   1.000
_cell.length_c   1.000
_cell.angle_alpha   90.00
_cell.angle_beta   90.00
_cell.angle_gamma   90.00
#
_symmetry.space_group_name_H-M   'P 1'
#
loop_
_entity.id
_entity.type
_entity.pdbx_description
1 polymer ?
#
loop_
_entity_poly.entity_id
_entity_poly.type
_entity_poly.pdbx_seq_one_letter_code
_entity_poly.pdbx_strand_id
1 'polypeptide(L)'
;MNFKNWVVAKEKAEEFNLYTKAYLKEKYNRKPTKDAKEEICKVYTGGRWREFSFYRMEDTIEIKTRNTKELIELDINDENIFKSLYVINKSAKKSRDTKNKNYYLKNYKMVNMCKNRQINLYDLKDLVIKKAIEENRLKLEGFHVQKIGDNFNYLNLYKGNQYMFHVPENESKGKYLGELGIITSEIRVNTKIKFEQAIDLLERYINKKFD
;
A
#
# COMPACT_ATOMS: atom_id res chain seq x y z
N MET A 1 31.20 6.55 25.90
CA MET A 1 31.80 5.19 25.93
C MET A 1 32.23 4.77 24.51
N ASN A 2 33.28 3.97 24.32
CA ASN A 2 33.74 3.54 22.99
C ASN A 2 33.71 2.00 22.86
N PHE A 3 33.04 1.50 21.82
CA PHE A 3 32.87 0.10 21.49
C PHE A 3 33.67 -0.29 20.25
N LYS A 4 34.45 -1.37 20.35
CA LYS A 4 35.36 -1.82 19.27
C LYS A 4 34.65 -2.33 18.01
N ASN A 5 33.41 -2.82 18.12
CA ASN A 5 32.57 -3.19 16.97
C ASN A 5 31.07 -3.24 17.37
N TRP A 6 30.17 -3.46 16.42
CA TRP A 6 28.72 -3.51 16.66
C TRP A 6 28.26 -4.69 17.52
N VAL A 7 28.94 -5.84 17.44
CA VAL A 7 28.63 -7.02 18.26
C VAL A 7 28.93 -6.73 19.73
N VAL A 8 30.13 -6.23 20.00
CA VAL A 8 30.57 -5.78 21.33
C VAL A 8 29.68 -4.65 21.85
N ALA A 9 29.22 -3.76 20.98
CA ALA A 9 28.29 -2.70 21.37
C ALA A 9 26.95 -3.28 21.85
N LYS A 10 26.45 -4.37 21.25
CA LYS A 10 25.22 -5.05 21.70
C LYS A 10 25.40 -5.78 23.02
N GLU A 11 26.47 -6.56 23.15
CA GLU A 11 26.75 -7.32 24.39
C GLU A 11 26.91 -6.38 25.58
N LYS A 12 27.69 -5.30 25.39
CA LYS A 12 27.85 -4.29 26.43
C LYS A 12 26.59 -3.45 26.63
N ALA A 13 25.83 -3.14 25.58
CA ALA A 13 24.54 -2.46 25.71
C ALA A 13 23.60 -3.22 26.67
N GLU A 14 23.55 -4.54 26.56
CA GLU A 14 22.78 -5.38 27.47
C GLU A 14 23.34 -5.38 28.89
N GLU A 15 24.67 -5.48 29.04
CA GLU A 15 25.37 -5.39 30.33
C GLU A 15 25.10 -4.07 31.07
N PHE A 16 25.17 -2.94 30.35
CA PHE A 16 24.98 -1.59 30.90
C PHE A 16 23.52 -1.11 30.88
N ASN A 17 22.57 -1.94 30.46
CA ASN A 17 21.16 -1.59 30.30
C ASN A 17 20.93 -0.33 29.43
N LEU A 18 21.74 -0.19 28.37
CA LEU A 18 21.80 0.96 27.47
C LEU A 18 21.50 0.52 26.04
N TYR A 19 20.45 1.06 25.43
CA TYR A 19 19.98 0.58 24.14
C TYR A 19 19.80 1.71 23.13
N THR A 20 20.14 1.44 21.87
CA THR A 20 19.80 2.36 20.79
C THR A 20 18.30 2.39 20.56
N LYS A 21 17.79 3.52 20.05
CA LYS A 21 16.36 3.68 19.70
C LYS A 21 15.85 2.59 18.75
N ALA A 22 16.69 2.12 17.82
CA ALA A 22 16.35 1.04 16.91
C ALA A 22 16.16 -0.29 17.66
N TYR A 23 17.08 -0.62 18.56
CA TYR A 23 17.03 -1.84 19.36
C TYR A 23 15.83 -1.85 20.31
N LEU A 24 15.57 -0.74 21.01
CA LEU A 24 14.40 -0.56 21.88
C LEU A 24 13.09 -0.82 21.14
N LYS A 25 12.99 -0.31 19.91
CA LYS A 25 11.80 -0.49 19.08
C LYS A 25 11.64 -1.94 18.64
N GLU A 26 12.72 -2.56 18.16
CA GLU A 26 12.68 -3.91 17.56
C GLU A 26 12.49 -5.01 18.60
N LYS A 27 13.20 -4.93 19.74
CA LYS A 27 13.22 -5.99 20.76
C LYS A 27 12.21 -5.79 21.88
N TYR A 28 11.96 -4.55 22.27
CA TYR A 28 11.15 -4.25 23.45
C TYR A 28 9.87 -3.48 23.16
N ASN A 29 9.60 -3.16 21.87
CA ASN A 29 8.48 -2.29 21.47
C ASN A 29 8.41 -0.99 22.28
N ARG A 30 9.57 -0.37 22.53
CA ARG A 30 9.71 0.83 23.36
C ARG A 30 10.37 1.97 22.62
N LYS A 31 10.13 3.19 23.11
CA LYS A 31 10.80 4.41 22.65
C LYS A 31 11.27 5.23 23.86
N PRO A 32 12.38 5.96 23.72
CA PRO A 32 12.80 6.93 24.74
C PRO A 32 11.69 7.95 25.02
N THR A 33 11.54 8.34 26.28
CA THR A 33 10.72 9.49 26.69
C THR A 33 11.32 10.80 26.17
N LYS A 34 10.57 11.91 26.27
CA LYS A 34 11.09 13.23 25.87
C LYS A 34 12.26 13.68 26.76
N ASP A 35 12.23 13.27 28.02
CA ASP A 35 13.21 13.66 29.04
C ASP A 35 14.31 12.60 29.23
N ALA A 36 14.34 11.58 28.36
CA ALA A 36 15.34 10.52 28.41
C ALA A 36 16.75 11.08 28.21
N LYS A 37 17.66 10.72 29.12
CA LYS A 37 19.06 11.13 29.01
C LYS A 37 19.74 10.29 27.94
N GLU A 38 20.29 10.95 26.94
CA GLU A 38 21.07 10.27 25.90
C GLU A 38 22.53 10.08 26.34
N GLU A 39 23.02 8.85 26.20
CA GLU A 39 24.42 8.51 26.36
C GLU A 39 25.05 8.27 24.98
N ILE A 40 25.89 9.19 24.53
CA ILE A 40 26.55 9.09 23.22
C ILE A 40 27.73 8.13 23.31
N CYS A 41 27.71 7.10 22.46
CA CYS A 41 28.77 6.11 22.40
C CYS A 41 29.29 5.92 20.97
N LYS A 42 30.61 5.76 20.84
CA LYS A 42 31.27 5.52 19.54
C LYS A 42 31.32 4.03 19.27
N VAL A 43 30.86 3.59 18.10
CA VAL A 43 30.92 2.20 17.64
C VAL A 43 31.66 2.14 16.31
N TYR A 44 32.62 1.24 16.18
CA TYR A 44 33.26 0.97 14.90
C TYR A 44 32.40 0.04 14.05
N THR A 45 31.90 0.51 12.91
CA THR A 45 31.04 -0.29 12.02
C THR A 45 31.17 0.14 10.56
N GLY A 46 31.29 -0.85 9.67
CA GLY A 46 31.51 -0.64 8.25
C GLY A 46 32.80 0.13 7.96
N GLY A 47 33.90 -0.24 8.65
CA GLY A 47 35.24 0.33 8.42
C GLY A 47 35.46 1.76 8.95
N ARG A 48 34.53 2.32 9.73
CA ARG A 48 34.68 3.66 10.32
C ARG A 48 34.04 3.76 11.69
N TRP A 49 34.50 4.71 12.50
CA TRP A 49 33.86 5.08 13.76
C TRP A 49 32.59 5.87 13.49
N ARG A 50 31.51 5.52 14.19
CA ARG A 50 30.23 6.23 14.14
C ARG A 50 29.71 6.44 15.55
N GLU A 51 29.04 7.57 15.79
CA GLU A 51 28.42 7.87 17.08
C GLU A 51 26.95 7.47 17.06
N PHE A 52 26.48 6.90 18.17
CA PHE A 52 25.09 6.51 18.35
C PHE A 52 24.60 6.97 19.73
N SER A 53 23.35 7.43 19.80
CA SER A 53 22.67 7.70 21.07
C SER A 53 22.12 6.41 21.66
N PHE A 54 22.47 6.15 22.91
CA PHE A 54 21.95 5.06 23.73
C PHE A 54 21.08 5.64 24.84
N TYR A 55 20.08 4.87 25.26
CA TYR A 55 19.11 5.25 26.27
C TYR A 55 18.93 4.11 27.26
N ARG A 56 18.78 4.46 28.54
CA ARG A 56 18.48 3.47 29.58
C ARG A 56 17.06 2.96 29.43
N MET A 57 16.85 1.69 29.76
CA MET A 57 15.53 1.08 29.67
C MET A 57 14.48 1.79 30.56
N GLU A 58 14.92 2.29 31.71
CA GLU A 58 14.09 3.04 32.68
C GLU A 58 13.51 4.34 32.07
N ASP A 59 14.25 4.96 31.15
CA ASP A 59 13.85 6.21 30.50
C ASP A 59 12.97 5.97 29.25
N THR A 60 12.42 4.75 29.10
CA THR A 60 11.64 4.35 27.93
C THR A 60 10.19 4.05 28.26
N ILE A 61 9.32 4.44 27.34
CA ILE A 61 7.90 4.13 27.37
C ILE A 61 7.55 3.13 26.29
N GLU A 62 6.58 2.28 26.61
CA GLU A 62 6.00 1.34 25.64
C GLU A 62 5.35 2.10 24.50
N ILE A 63 5.62 1.64 23.28
CA ILE A 63 4.95 2.13 22.08
C ILE A 63 3.56 1.52 22.10
N LYS A 64 2.59 2.29 22.61
CA LYS A 64 1.17 2.01 22.39
C LYS A 64 0.90 2.06 20.90
N THR A 65 0.84 0.90 20.27
CA THR A 65 0.17 0.75 18.98
C THR A 65 -1.28 1.16 19.21
N ARG A 66 -1.78 2.13 18.45
CA ARG A 66 -3.23 2.26 18.33
C ARG A 66 -3.66 0.91 17.77
N ASN A 67 -4.42 0.13 18.54
CA ASN A 67 -5.17 -0.98 17.98
C ASN A 67 -5.93 -0.38 16.79
N THR A 68 -5.49 -0.71 15.59
CA THR A 68 -6.27 -0.52 14.37
C THR A 68 -7.60 -1.14 14.70
N LYS A 69 -8.63 -0.29 14.90
CA LYS A 69 -10.01 -0.71 15.19
C LYS A 69 -10.26 -2.01 14.45
N GLU A 70 -10.67 -3.07 15.18
CA GLU A 70 -11.05 -4.35 14.58
C GLU A 70 -11.76 -4.06 13.27
N LEU A 71 -11.12 -4.48 12.18
CA LEU A 71 -11.68 -4.29 10.85
C LEU A 71 -12.96 -5.08 10.88
N ILE A 72 -14.11 -4.38 10.86
CA ILE A 72 -15.40 -5.04 10.72
C ILE A 72 -15.29 -5.87 9.45
N GLU A 73 -15.34 -7.19 9.61
CA GLU A 73 -15.27 -8.13 8.50
C GLU A 73 -16.49 -7.88 7.63
N LEU A 74 -16.24 -7.65 6.34
CA LEU A 74 -17.30 -7.42 5.39
C LEU A 74 -17.75 -8.76 4.81
N ASP A 75 -19.06 -8.96 4.70
CA ASP A 75 -19.62 -10.12 4.02
C ASP A 75 -19.32 -10.09 2.52
N ILE A 76 -19.07 -11.27 1.94
CA ILE A 76 -18.81 -11.46 0.52
C ILE A 76 -20.15 -11.43 -0.24
N ASN A 77 -20.59 -10.23 -0.61
CA ASN A 77 -21.73 -10.00 -1.48
C ASN A 77 -21.37 -9.02 -2.61
N ASP A 78 -22.21 -8.97 -3.66
CA ASP A 78 -21.95 -8.16 -4.86
C ASP A 78 -21.73 -6.68 -4.53
N GLU A 79 -22.53 -6.13 -3.62
CA GLU A 79 -22.43 -4.72 -3.23
C GLU A 79 -21.06 -4.41 -2.61
N ASN A 80 -20.62 -5.24 -1.66
CA ASN A 80 -19.34 -5.08 -0.99
C ASN A 80 -18.16 -5.36 -1.92
N ILE A 81 -18.25 -6.35 -2.81
CA ILE A 81 -17.24 -6.65 -3.83
C ILE A 81 -17.05 -5.45 -4.76
N PHE A 82 -18.14 -4.92 -5.33
CA PHE A 82 -18.05 -3.81 -6.28
C PHE A 82 -17.64 -2.49 -5.62
N LYS A 83 -18.10 -2.23 -4.38
CA LYS A 83 -17.60 -1.10 -3.57
C LYS A 83 -16.10 -1.22 -3.31
N SER A 84 -15.63 -2.41 -2.95
CA SER A 84 -14.22 -2.66 -2.66
C SER A 84 -13.36 -2.50 -3.93
N LEU A 85 -13.81 -3.04 -5.06
CA LEU A 85 -13.19 -2.82 -6.37
C LEU A 85 -13.10 -1.33 -6.72
N TYR A 86 -14.15 -0.55 -6.45
CA TYR A 86 -14.13 0.90 -6.67
C TYR A 86 -13.04 1.58 -5.82
N VAL A 87 -12.95 1.24 -4.53
CA VAL A 87 -11.94 1.77 -3.60
C VAL A 87 -10.51 1.44 -4.08
N ILE A 88 -10.24 0.19 -4.43
CA ILE A 88 -8.93 -0.25 -4.93
C ILE A 88 -8.58 0.46 -6.24
N ASN A 89 -9.51 0.53 -7.18
CA ASN A 89 -9.31 1.20 -8.47
C ASN A 89 -8.98 2.69 -8.28
N LYS A 90 -9.65 3.38 -7.35
CA LYS A 90 -9.34 4.78 -7.01
C LYS A 90 -7.98 4.91 -6.34
N SER A 91 -7.63 4.00 -5.43
CA SER A 91 -6.30 3.97 -4.82
C SER A 91 -5.19 3.73 -5.84
N ALA A 92 -5.38 2.84 -6.82
CA ALA A 92 -4.42 2.58 -7.90
C ALA A 92 -4.17 3.83 -8.74
N LYS A 93 -5.24 4.55 -9.10
CA LYS A 93 -5.14 5.84 -9.80
C LYS A 93 -4.41 6.90 -8.96
N LYS A 94 -4.64 6.96 -7.65
CA LYS A 94 -3.89 7.86 -6.76
C LYS A 94 -2.40 7.53 -6.74
N SER A 95 -2.02 6.25 -6.72
CA SER A 95 -0.63 5.82 -6.85
C SER A 95 -0.02 6.23 -8.19
N ARG A 96 -0.76 6.07 -9.30
CA ARG A 96 -0.35 6.54 -10.64
C ARG A 96 -0.07 8.04 -10.65
N ASP A 97 -1.00 8.85 -10.13
CA ASP A 97 -0.88 10.31 -10.16
C ASP A 97 0.29 10.77 -9.24
N THR A 98 0.45 10.12 -8.08
CA THR A 98 1.58 10.37 -7.16
C THR A 98 2.92 9.99 -7.78
N LYS A 99 3.00 8.85 -8.48
CA LYS A 99 4.17 8.41 -9.23
C LYS A 99 4.58 9.47 -10.26
N ASN A 100 3.62 9.92 -11.08
CA ASN A 100 3.88 10.92 -12.12
C ASN A 100 4.39 12.23 -11.50
N LYS A 101 3.75 12.73 -10.43
CA LYS A 101 4.22 13.93 -9.73
C LYS A 101 5.66 13.79 -9.21
N ASN A 102 5.99 12.65 -8.58
CA ASN A 102 7.33 12.43 -8.01
C ASN A 102 8.41 12.19 -9.06
N TYR A 103 8.04 11.71 -10.25
CA TYR A 103 8.96 11.55 -11.36
C TYR A 103 9.55 12.90 -11.79
N TYR A 104 8.70 13.92 -11.97
CA TYR A 104 9.16 15.28 -12.29
C TYR A 104 9.96 15.94 -11.16
N LEU A 105 9.69 15.57 -9.91
CA LEU A 105 10.45 16.00 -8.73
C LEU A 105 11.75 15.20 -8.50
N LYS A 106 12.09 14.25 -9.40
CA LYS A 106 13.26 13.36 -9.31
C LYS A 106 13.33 12.53 -8.01
N ASN A 107 12.20 12.29 -7.34
CA ASN A 107 12.13 11.44 -6.16
C ASN A 107 11.89 9.97 -6.54
N TYR A 108 12.94 9.32 -7.07
CA TYR A 108 12.83 7.98 -7.65
C TYR A 108 12.47 6.88 -6.64
N LYS A 109 12.82 7.05 -5.36
CA LYS A 109 12.40 6.13 -4.28
C LYS A 109 10.88 6.09 -4.17
N MET A 110 10.23 7.26 -4.19
CA MET A 110 8.77 7.35 -4.14
C MET A 110 8.12 6.85 -5.43
N VAL A 111 8.73 7.11 -6.59
CA VAL A 111 8.28 6.59 -7.89
C VAL A 111 8.21 5.06 -7.86
N ASN A 112 9.28 4.39 -7.43
CA ASN A 112 9.33 2.93 -7.39
C ASN A 112 8.31 2.34 -6.42
N MET A 113 8.17 2.93 -5.23
CA MET A 113 7.15 2.53 -4.26
C MET A 113 5.73 2.66 -4.86
N CYS A 114 5.42 3.80 -5.47
CA CYS A 114 4.10 4.04 -6.07
C CYS A 114 3.86 3.15 -7.29
N LYS A 115 4.90 2.85 -8.09
CA LYS A 115 4.83 1.93 -9.23
C LYS A 115 4.46 0.52 -8.75
N ASN A 116 5.17 -0.02 -7.76
CA ASN A 116 4.90 -1.36 -7.25
C ASN A 116 3.49 -1.44 -6.65
N ARG A 117 3.12 -0.46 -5.81
CA ARG A 117 1.75 -0.39 -5.27
C ARG A 117 0.69 -0.28 -6.37
N GLN A 118 0.96 0.49 -7.42
CA GLN A 118 0.04 0.62 -8.55
C GLN A 118 -0.17 -0.74 -9.25
N ILE A 119 0.92 -1.47 -9.52
CA ILE A 119 0.89 -2.79 -10.18
C ILE A 119 0.08 -3.79 -9.35
N ASN A 120 0.43 -3.98 -8.07
CA ASN A 120 -0.25 -4.94 -7.19
C ASN A 120 -1.77 -4.68 -7.11
N LEU A 121 -2.19 -3.41 -7.09
CA LEU A 121 -3.61 -3.06 -7.05
C LEU A 121 -4.33 -3.31 -8.39
N TYR A 122 -3.65 -3.13 -9.53
CA TYR A 122 -4.22 -3.49 -10.82
C TYR A 122 -4.31 -5.01 -10.99
N ASP A 123 -3.30 -5.75 -10.56
CA ASP A 123 -3.31 -7.21 -10.60
C ASP A 123 -4.46 -7.79 -9.75
N LEU A 124 -4.63 -7.29 -8.52
CA LEU A 124 -5.76 -7.67 -7.66
C LEU A 124 -7.10 -7.34 -8.32
N LYS A 125 -7.25 -6.12 -8.85
CA LYS A 125 -8.47 -5.68 -9.55
C LYS A 125 -8.78 -6.61 -10.73
N ASP A 126 -7.80 -6.93 -11.56
CA ASP A 126 -8.02 -7.68 -12.78
C ASP A 126 -8.36 -9.16 -12.48
N LEU A 127 -7.76 -9.76 -11.44
CA LEU A 127 -8.17 -11.10 -10.97
C LEU A 127 -9.60 -11.12 -10.44
N VAL A 128 -9.97 -10.14 -9.61
CA VAL A 128 -11.33 -10.04 -9.07
C VAL A 128 -12.34 -9.85 -10.19
N ILE A 129 -12.06 -8.96 -11.16
CA ILE A 129 -12.95 -8.74 -12.31
C ILE A 129 -13.09 -10.01 -13.12
N LYS A 130 -11.99 -10.72 -13.40
CA LYS A 130 -12.02 -11.99 -14.14
C LYS A 130 -12.93 -13.00 -13.44
N LYS A 131 -12.75 -13.21 -12.14
CA LYS A 131 -13.62 -14.10 -11.35
C LYS A 131 -15.08 -13.64 -11.34
N ALA A 132 -15.34 -12.34 -11.21
CA ALA A 132 -16.70 -11.80 -11.21
C ALA A 132 -17.39 -11.93 -12.58
N ILE A 133 -16.63 -11.91 -13.69
CA ILE A 133 -17.15 -12.22 -15.04
C ILE A 133 -17.46 -13.71 -15.15
N GLU A 134 -16.56 -14.59 -14.72
CA GLU A 134 -16.75 -16.05 -14.71
C GLU A 134 -17.99 -16.47 -13.89
N GLU A 135 -18.25 -15.80 -12.78
CA GLU A 135 -19.43 -16.00 -11.93
C GLU A 135 -20.69 -15.25 -12.42
N ASN A 136 -20.66 -14.64 -13.62
CA ASN A 136 -21.75 -13.86 -14.21
C ASN A 136 -22.28 -12.70 -13.33
N ARG A 137 -21.46 -12.16 -12.43
CA ARG A 137 -21.80 -11.00 -11.57
C ARG A 137 -21.64 -9.67 -12.30
N LEU A 138 -20.80 -9.64 -13.33
CA LEU A 138 -20.54 -8.46 -14.18
C LEU A 138 -21.11 -8.67 -15.57
N LYS A 139 -21.83 -7.67 -16.10
CA LYS A 139 -22.39 -7.69 -17.45
C LYS A 139 -21.62 -6.77 -18.37
N LEU A 140 -21.33 -7.23 -19.58
CA LEU A 140 -20.71 -6.41 -20.62
C LEU A 140 -21.72 -5.39 -21.16
N GLU A 141 -21.40 -4.09 -21.05
CA GLU A 141 -22.22 -2.99 -21.58
C GLU A 141 -21.79 -2.59 -23.00
N GLY A 142 -20.52 -2.78 -23.34
CA GLY A 142 -19.92 -2.35 -24.59
C GLY A 142 -18.45 -2.01 -24.40
N PHE A 143 -17.88 -1.17 -25.25
CA PHE A 143 -16.48 -0.77 -25.18
C PHE A 143 -16.27 0.71 -25.46
N HIS A 144 -15.21 1.26 -24.86
CA HIS A 144 -14.71 2.60 -25.17
C HIS A 144 -13.36 2.51 -25.87
N VAL A 145 -12.98 3.58 -26.57
CA VAL A 145 -11.64 3.74 -27.13
C VAL A 145 -10.89 4.80 -26.34
N GLN A 146 -9.67 4.50 -25.93
CA GLN A 146 -8.77 5.46 -25.31
C GLN A 146 -7.58 5.71 -26.23
N LYS A 147 -7.45 6.96 -26.68
CA LYS A 147 -6.33 7.42 -27.51
C LYS A 147 -5.19 7.91 -26.63
N ILE A 148 -4.01 7.31 -26.79
CA ILE A 148 -2.78 7.71 -26.08
C ILE A 148 -1.70 7.93 -27.14
N GLY A 149 -1.50 9.20 -27.53
CA GLY A 149 -0.67 9.54 -28.68
C GLY A 149 -1.29 8.96 -29.96
N ASP A 150 -0.50 8.16 -30.68
CA ASP A 150 -0.94 7.48 -31.92
C ASP A 150 -1.52 6.08 -31.66
N ASN A 151 -1.46 5.59 -30.41
CA ASN A 151 -1.99 4.28 -30.04
C ASN A 151 -3.45 4.35 -29.60
N PHE A 152 -4.21 3.34 -29.98
CA PHE A 152 -5.61 3.14 -29.58
C PHE A 152 -5.73 1.93 -28.67
N ASN A 153 -6.30 2.13 -27.49
CA ASN A 153 -6.60 1.05 -26.56
C ASN A 153 -8.11 0.82 -26.50
N TYR A 154 -8.55 -0.42 -26.69
CA TYR A 154 -9.94 -0.81 -26.53
C TYR A 154 -10.20 -1.22 -25.08
N LEU A 155 -11.24 -0.63 -24.48
CA LEU A 155 -11.59 -0.82 -23.08
C LEU A 155 -13.02 -1.33 -22.97
N ASN A 156 -13.18 -2.64 -22.77
CA ASN A 156 -14.48 -3.26 -22.53
C ASN A 156 -15.03 -2.76 -21.18
N LEU A 157 -16.27 -2.30 -21.18
CA LEU A 157 -16.97 -1.79 -20.02
C LEU A 157 -17.87 -2.87 -19.43
N TYR A 158 -17.56 -3.28 -18.21
CA TYR A 158 -18.39 -4.20 -17.44
C TYR A 158 -19.11 -3.44 -16.32
N LYS A 159 -20.39 -3.76 -16.11
CA LYS A 159 -21.24 -3.16 -15.09
C LYS A 159 -21.67 -4.19 -14.05
N GLY A 160 -21.55 -3.81 -12.79
CA GLY A 160 -22.06 -4.53 -11.63
C GLY A 160 -22.78 -3.56 -10.71
N ASN A 161 -24.10 -3.72 -10.56
CA ASN A 161 -24.96 -2.74 -9.88
C ASN A 161 -24.77 -1.32 -10.46
N GLN A 162 -24.35 -0.37 -9.62
CA GLN A 162 -24.06 1.02 -9.98
C GLN A 162 -22.58 1.25 -10.36
N TYR A 163 -21.74 0.23 -10.28
CA TYR A 163 -20.31 0.33 -10.53
C TYR A 163 -19.96 -0.14 -11.93
N MET A 164 -18.96 0.54 -12.51
CA MET A 164 -18.50 0.28 -13.86
C MET A 164 -16.99 0.11 -13.87
N PHE A 165 -16.51 -0.88 -14.60
CA PHE A 165 -15.12 -1.27 -14.64
C PHE A 165 -14.66 -1.45 -16.08
N HIS A 166 -13.54 -0.81 -16.42
CA HIS A 166 -12.87 -0.98 -17.70
C HIS A 166 -11.84 -2.10 -17.62
N VAL A 167 -11.88 -2.98 -18.61
CA VAL A 167 -10.92 -4.06 -18.85
C VAL A 167 -10.27 -3.81 -20.21
N PRO A 168 -8.94 -3.63 -20.29
CA PRO A 168 -8.24 -3.56 -21.56
C PRO A 168 -8.32 -4.91 -22.28
N GLU A 169 -8.72 -4.91 -23.54
CA GLU A 169 -8.69 -6.09 -24.40
C GLU A 169 -8.15 -5.71 -25.79
N ASN A 170 -7.57 -6.68 -26.47
CA ASN A 170 -7.08 -6.50 -27.85
C ASN A 170 -8.24 -6.36 -28.85
N GLU A 171 -9.39 -6.95 -28.52
CA GLU A 171 -10.59 -6.94 -29.36
C GLU A 171 -11.72 -6.22 -28.62
N SER A 172 -12.40 -5.34 -29.34
CA SER A 172 -13.58 -4.66 -28.83
C SER A 172 -14.77 -5.62 -28.82
N LYS A 173 -15.45 -5.72 -27.67
CA LYS A 173 -16.65 -6.56 -27.53
C LYS A 173 -17.87 -5.69 -27.25
N GLY A 174 -18.96 -5.97 -27.97
CA GLY A 174 -20.22 -5.27 -27.81
C GLY A 174 -20.27 -3.94 -28.56
N LYS A 175 -21.15 -3.03 -28.11
CA LYS A 175 -21.39 -1.74 -28.79
C LYS A 175 -20.32 -0.71 -28.43
N TYR A 176 -19.99 0.15 -29.40
CA TYR A 176 -19.12 1.31 -29.16
C TYR A 176 -19.83 2.35 -28.29
N LEU A 177 -19.17 2.79 -27.23
CA LEU A 177 -19.70 3.73 -26.23
C LEU A 177 -19.08 5.13 -26.32
N GLY A 178 -18.09 5.32 -27.21
CA GLY A 178 -17.40 6.59 -27.39
C GLY A 178 -15.93 6.58 -26.94
N GLU A 179 -15.32 7.77 -26.98
CA GLU A 179 -13.92 7.97 -26.58
C GLU A 179 -13.82 8.32 -25.08
N LEU A 180 -12.77 7.81 -24.44
CA LEU A 180 -12.44 8.13 -23.05
C LEU A 180 -11.07 8.77 -22.91
N GLY A 181 -11.05 9.92 -22.23
CA GLY A 181 -9.81 10.52 -21.72
C GLY A 181 -9.24 9.78 -20.52
N ILE A 182 -8.26 10.40 -19.86
CA ILE A 182 -7.66 9.86 -18.64
C ILE A 182 -8.68 9.88 -17.50
N ILE A 183 -9.03 8.70 -16.98
CA ILE A 183 -9.93 8.59 -15.84
C ILE A 183 -9.26 9.14 -14.58
N THR A 184 -9.93 10.08 -13.91
CA THR A 184 -9.42 10.77 -12.72
C THR A 184 -9.44 9.89 -11.46
N SER A 185 -8.53 10.19 -10.54
CA SER A 185 -8.44 9.55 -9.22
C SER A 185 -9.46 10.06 -8.21
N GLU A 186 -10.19 11.13 -8.52
CA GLU A 186 -11.18 11.75 -7.63
C GLU A 186 -12.27 10.76 -7.21
N ILE A 187 -12.55 10.74 -5.91
CA ILE A 187 -13.61 9.91 -5.32
C ILE A 187 -14.92 10.67 -5.47
N ARG A 188 -15.85 10.10 -6.25
CA ARG A 188 -17.19 10.66 -6.45
C ARG A 188 -18.27 9.93 -5.64
N VAL A 189 -17.94 8.74 -5.14
CA VAL A 189 -18.86 7.91 -4.34
C VAL A 189 -18.22 7.66 -2.98
N ASN A 190 -18.90 8.05 -1.90
CA ASN A 190 -18.45 7.74 -0.54
C ASN A 190 -18.87 6.31 -0.19
N THR A 191 -17.93 5.37 -0.21
CA THR A 191 -18.21 3.94 -0.04
C THR A 191 -18.27 3.48 1.42
N LYS A 192 -17.90 4.32 2.41
CA LYS A 192 -17.69 3.97 3.84
C LYS A 192 -16.68 2.84 4.12
N ILE A 193 -16.35 1.99 3.14
CA ILE A 193 -15.35 0.93 3.20
C ILE A 193 -13.95 1.52 3.19
N LYS A 194 -13.11 1.10 4.15
CA LYS A 194 -11.69 1.46 4.19
C LYS A 194 -10.88 0.62 3.21
N PHE A 195 -9.73 1.15 2.81
CA PHE A 195 -8.81 0.47 1.90
C PHE A 195 -8.38 -0.92 2.40
N GLU A 196 -8.06 -1.07 3.68
CA GLU A 196 -7.66 -2.35 4.29
C GLU A 196 -8.80 -3.38 4.24
N GLN A 197 -10.03 -2.96 4.55
CA GLN A 197 -11.22 -3.82 4.45
C GLN A 197 -11.50 -4.23 3.00
N ALA A 198 -11.26 -3.31 2.05
CA ALA A 198 -11.43 -3.60 0.63
C ALA A 198 -10.43 -4.63 0.12
N ILE A 199 -9.15 -4.55 0.54
CA ILE A 199 -8.16 -5.58 0.20
C ILE A 199 -8.58 -6.92 0.79
N ASP A 200 -8.83 -6.97 2.10
CA ASP A 200 -9.17 -8.22 2.79
C ASP A 200 -10.38 -8.92 2.16
N LEU A 201 -11.47 -8.19 1.91
CA LEU A 201 -12.65 -8.76 1.28
C LEU A 201 -12.35 -9.30 -0.13
N LEU A 202 -11.57 -8.57 -0.93
CA LEU A 202 -11.26 -8.99 -2.28
C LEU A 202 -10.32 -10.20 -2.31
N GLU A 203 -9.33 -10.26 -1.42
CA GLU A 203 -8.44 -11.41 -1.25
C GLU A 203 -9.21 -12.66 -0.81
N ARG A 204 -10.12 -12.51 0.17
CA ARG A 204 -11.03 -13.59 0.56
C ARG A 204 -11.93 -14.02 -0.60
N TYR A 205 -12.45 -13.07 -1.37
CA TYR A 205 -13.28 -13.39 -2.53
C TYR A 205 -12.51 -14.22 -3.58
N ILE A 206 -11.24 -13.91 -3.88
CA ILE A 206 -10.44 -14.67 -4.86
C ILE A 206 -9.65 -15.84 -4.26
N ASN A 207 -9.76 -16.09 -2.94
CA ASN A 207 -8.98 -17.07 -2.20
C ASN A 207 -7.46 -16.94 -2.41
N LYS A 208 -6.94 -15.71 -2.46
CA LYS A 208 -5.51 -15.42 -2.67
C LYS A 208 -5.09 -14.18 -1.90
N LYS A 209 -4.02 -14.30 -1.10
CA LYS A 209 -3.39 -13.17 -0.40
C LYS A 209 -2.38 -12.46 -1.31
N PHE A 210 -2.32 -11.14 -1.20
CA PHE A 210 -1.35 -10.29 -1.88
C PHE A 210 -0.45 -9.61 -0.83
N ASP A 211 0.86 -9.84 -0.95
CA ASP A 211 1.88 -9.23 -0.11
C ASP A 211 2.32 -7.83 -0.62
#